data_AF-A0A838UWM3-F1
#
_entry.id   AF-A0A838UWM3-F1
#
_cell.length_a   1.000
_cell.length_b   1.000
_cell.length_c   1.000
_cell.angle_alpha   90.00
_cell.angle_beta   90.00
_cell.angle_gamma   90.00
#
_symmetry.space_group_name_H-M   'P 1'
#
loop_
_entity.id
_entity.type
_entity.pdbx_description
1 polymer ?
#
loop_
_entity_poly.entity_id
_entity_poly.type
_entity_poly.pdbx_seq_one_letter_code
_entity_poly.pdbx_strand_id
1 'polypeptide(L)'
;MNMPPDDDVSSFSLSLLRKVPKSSEGYTTQNVLAKLKTPKVPDREVDILTSDEVARVMHLFNTHTEIGARDLAIFALLIDTGMRASELCGLRMKQLHLDQGYAIVYGR
;
A
#
# COMPACT_ATOMS: atom_id res chain seq x y z
N MET A 1 25.63 -23.46 12.93
CA MET A 1 25.21 -22.36 13.82
C MET A 1 24.04 -21.65 13.16
N ASN A 2 22.88 -21.72 13.82
CA ASN A 2 21.67 -20.90 13.72
C ASN A 2 20.99 -20.60 12.37
N MET A 3 19.86 -21.28 12.17
CA MET A 3 18.60 -20.69 11.67
C MET A 3 17.94 -19.96 12.84
N PRO A 4 17.34 -18.75 12.71
CA PRO A 4 15.95 -18.56 12.20
C PRO A 4 15.73 -17.12 11.61
N PRO A 5 14.52 -16.54 11.52
CA PRO A 5 13.16 -17.09 11.42
C PRO A 5 12.41 -16.59 10.15
N ASP A 6 11.22 -17.16 9.94
CA ASP A 6 10.16 -16.72 9.03
C ASP A 6 9.97 -15.19 8.99
N ASP A 7 9.74 -14.62 7.80
CA ASP A 7 8.80 -13.51 7.63
C ASP A 7 8.35 -13.33 6.15
N ASP A 8 7.05 -13.59 5.99
CA ASP A 8 6.08 -13.10 5.01
C ASP A 8 6.25 -13.34 3.49
N VAL A 9 5.81 -14.53 3.10
CA VAL A 9 5.62 -15.05 1.74
C VAL A 9 4.38 -14.51 0.99
N SER A 10 3.83 -13.34 1.36
CA SER A 10 2.51 -12.90 0.88
C SER A 10 2.48 -11.79 -0.19
N SER A 11 3.62 -11.38 -0.76
CA SER A 11 3.63 -10.34 -1.81
C SER A 11 4.61 -10.55 -2.98
N PHE A 12 5.25 -11.71 -3.08
CA PHE A 12 5.96 -12.06 -4.31
C PHE A 12 4.95 -12.47 -5.39
N SER A 13 4.54 -11.49 -6.19
CA SER A 13 3.68 -11.70 -7.35
C SER A 13 4.19 -12.88 -8.19
N LEU A 14 3.34 -13.89 -8.43
CA LEU A 14 3.60 -15.05 -9.30
C LEU A 14 4.11 -14.66 -10.71
N SER A 15 3.95 -13.40 -11.10
CA SER A 15 4.53 -12.81 -12.31
C SER A 15 6.06 -12.80 -12.31
N LEU A 16 6.71 -12.61 -11.14
CA LEU A 16 8.18 -12.69 -10.99
C LEU A 16 8.66 -14.14 -11.16
N LEU A 17 7.88 -15.11 -10.69
CA LEU A 17 8.19 -16.54 -10.79
C LEU A 17 8.18 -17.04 -12.26
N ARG A 18 7.38 -16.43 -13.13
CA ARG A 18 7.36 -16.74 -14.57
C ARG A 18 8.52 -16.09 -15.35
N LYS A 19 9.11 -15.05 -14.77
CA LYS A 19 10.14 -14.21 -15.40
C LYS A 19 11.53 -14.51 -14.87
N VAL A 20 11.73 -15.65 -14.20
CA VAL A 20 13.07 -16.20 -14.02
C VAL A 20 13.55 -16.60 -15.44
N PRO A 21 14.51 -15.86 -16.03
CA PRO A 21 15.15 -16.35 -17.23
C PRO A 21 15.83 -17.67 -16.85
N LYS A 22 15.82 -18.65 -17.76
CA LYS A 22 16.58 -19.91 -17.62
C LYS A 22 17.83 -19.65 -16.80
N SER A 23 17.96 -20.35 -15.66
CA SER A 23 19.09 -20.19 -14.78
C SER A 23 20.37 -20.29 -15.59
N SER A 24 21.15 -19.21 -15.62
CA SER A 24 22.52 -19.21 -16.14
C SER A 24 23.44 -20.14 -15.34
N GLU A 25 22.91 -20.83 -14.32
CA GLU A 25 23.63 -21.67 -13.37
C GLU A 25 23.28 -23.17 -13.47
N GLY A 26 22.56 -23.62 -14.50
CA GLY A 26 22.49 -25.05 -14.87
C GLY A 26 21.75 -26.00 -13.89
N TYR A 27 21.13 -25.48 -12.83
CA TYR A 27 20.52 -26.33 -11.78
C TYR A 27 19.23 -27.08 -12.18
N THR A 28 18.57 -26.75 -13.30
CA THR A 28 17.45 -27.57 -13.79
C THR A 28 17.21 -27.39 -15.29
N THR A 29 16.95 -28.47 -16.00
CA THR A 29 16.69 -28.47 -17.46
C THR A 29 15.23 -28.24 -17.82
N GLN A 30 14.31 -28.36 -16.86
CA GLN A 30 12.86 -28.26 -17.10
C GLN A 30 12.21 -27.20 -16.21
N ASN A 31 11.42 -26.33 -16.83
CA ASN A 31 10.63 -25.33 -16.12
C ASN A 31 9.42 -25.99 -15.44
N VAL A 32 9.58 -26.41 -14.19
CA VAL A 32 8.53 -27.06 -13.36
C VAL A 32 7.28 -26.17 -13.20
N LEU A 33 7.44 -24.85 -13.32
CA LEU A 33 6.38 -23.85 -13.18
C LEU A 33 5.56 -23.67 -14.47
N ALA A 34 5.96 -24.28 -15.59
CA ALA A 34 5.22 -24.19 -16.84
C ALA A 34 3.81 -24.81 -16.76
N LYS A 35 3.57 -25.71 -15.80
CA LYS A 35 2.26 -26.35 -15.56
C LYS A 35 1.38 -25.59 -14.56
N LEU A 36 1.89 -24.54 -13.91
CA LEU A 36 1.09 -23.74 -12.98
C LEU A 36 0.12 -22.86 -13.78
N LYS A 37 -1.20 -23.13 -13.67
CA LYS A 37 -2.21 -22.19 -14.17
C LYS A 37 -2.15 -20.92 -13.33
N THR A 38 -1.97 -19.78 -14.01
CA THR A 38 -2.01 -18.48 -13.37
C THR A 38 -3.40 -18.29 -12.76
N PRO A 39 -3.51 -17.94 -11.46
CA PRO A 39 -4.79 -17.55 -10.89
C PRO A 39 -5.35 -16.42 -11.74
N LYS A 40 -6.58 -16.59 -12.25
CA LYS A 40 -7.27 -15.53 -12.97
C LYS A 40 -7.57 -14.45 -11.95
N VAL A 41 -6.78 -13.39 -11.94
CA VAL A 41 -7.08 -12.21 -11.15
C VAL A 41 -8.39 -11.67 -11.71
N PRO A 42 -9.49 -11.66 -10.94
CA PRO A 42 -10.71 -11.03 -11.41
C PRO A 42 -10.39 -9.54 -11.62
N ASP A 43 -10.76 -9.01 -12.78
CA ASP A 43 -10.81 -7.56 -13.00
C ASP A 43 -11.84 -7.01 -12.03
N ARG A 44 -11.36 -6.58 -10.87
CA ARG A 44 -12.16 -5.82 -9.93
C ARG A 44 -11.95 -4.37 -10.33
N GLU A 45 -12.90 -3.83 -11.07
CA GLU A 45 -12.98 -2.40 -11.30
C GLU A 45 -13.04 -1.73 -9.92
N VAL A 46 -11.95 -1.07 -9.55
CA VAL A 46 -11.92 -0.25 -8.34
C VAL A 46 -12.66 1.02 -8.72
N ASP A 47 -13.78 1.27 -8.05
CA ASP A 47 -14.52 2.51 -8.24
C ASP A 47 -13.65 3.68 -7.75
N ILE A 48 -13.42 4.66 -8.63
CA ILE A 48 -12.50 5.77 -8.38
C ILE A 48 -13.35 6.98 -8.02
N LEU A 49 -13.05 7.61 -6.89
CA LEU A 49 -13.69 8.85 -6.48
C LEU A 49 -13.32 9.97 -7.46
N THR A 50 -14.33 10.64 -7.99
CA THR A 50 -14.17 11.88 -8.75
C THR A 50 -13.77 13.03 -7.83
N SER A 51 -13.15 14.08 -8.38
CA SER A 51 -12.77 15.27 -7.61
C SER A 51 -13.98 15.92 -6.89
N ASP A 52 -15.16 15.90 -7.52
CA ASP A 52 -16.38 16.42 -6.93
C ASP A 52 -16.88 15.56 -5.77
N GLU A 53 -16.71 14.24 -5.83
CA GLU A 53 -17.03 13.33 -4.73
C GLU A 53 -16.13 13.53 -3.52
N VAL A 54 -14.82 13.67 -3.77
CA VAL A 54 -13.86 13.98 -2.71
C VAL A 54 -14.22 15.30 -2.04
N ALA A 55 -14.52 16.34 -2.83
CA ALA A 55 -14.96 17.62 -2.30
C ALA A 55 -16.23 17.47 -1.45
N ARG A 56 -17.24 16.74 -1.94
CA ARG A 56 -18.47 16.51 -1.16
C ARG A 56 -18.19 15.84 0.18
N VAL A 57 -17.34 14.81 0.22
CA VAL A 57 -16.96 14.12 1.46
C VAL A 57 -16.24 15.07 2.42
N MET A 58 -15.29 15.87 1.93
CA MET A 58 -14.57 16.86 2.76
C MET A 58 -15.51 17.86 3.44
N HIS A 59 -16.60 18.28 2.78
CA HIS A 59 -17.57 19.23 3.34
C HIS A 59 -18.51 18.61 4.40
N LEU A 60 -18.56 17.29 4.54
CA LEU A 60 -19.40 16.62 5.54
C LEU A 60 -18.79 16.66 6.96
N PHE A 61 -17.49 16.89 7.08
CA PHE A 61 -16.80 16.89 8.37
C PHE A 61 -17.05 18.19 9.14
N ASN A 62 -17.54 18.08 10.38
CA ASN A 62 -17.76 19.24 11.25
C ASN A 62 -16.46 19.69 11.95
N THR A 63 -15.77 20.65 11.35
CA THR A 63 -14.50 21.20 11.86
C THR A 63 -14.62 22.00 13.17
N HIS A 64 -15.83 22.32 13.63
CA HIS A 64 -16.03 22.93 14.95
C HIS A 64 -15.95 21.93 16.11
N THR A 65 -15.78 20.64 15.80
CA THR A 65 -15.57 19.58 16.79
C THR A 65 -14.16 19.02 16.65
N GLU A 66 -13.54 18.63 17.76
CA GLU A 66 -12.22 17.99 17.76
C GLU A 66 -12.21 16.73 16.88
N ILE A 67 -13.30 15.95 16.93
CA ILE A 67 -13.47 14.73 16.14
C ILE A 67 -13.55 15.07 14.66
N GLY A 68 -14.40 16.01 14.25
CA GLY A 68 -14.55 16.34 12.84
C GLY A 68 -13.32 17.04 12.23
N ALA A 69 -12.61 17.87 13.01
CA ALA A 69 -11.33 18.43 12.58
C ALA A 69 -10.27 17.33 12.37
N ARG A 70 -10.21 16.35 13.28
CA ARG A 70 -9.34 15.19 13.14
C ARG A 70 -9.71 14.35 11.93
N ASP A 71 -10.98 14.02 11.75
CA ASP A 71 -11.44 13.14 10.68
C ASP A 71 -11.22 13.78 9.31
N LEU A 72 -11.41 15.11 9.19
CA LEU A 72 -11.02 15.87 7.99
C LEU A 72 -9.52 15.76 7.73
N ALA A 73 -8.67 15.95 8.75
CA ALA A 73 -7.22 15.86 8.59
C ALA A 73 -6.76 14.46 8.17
N ILE A 74 -7.40 13.41 8.72
CA ILE A 74 -7.16 12.02 8.32
C ILE A 74 -7.50 11.83 6.84
N PHE A 75 -8.70 12.25 6.43
CA PHE A 75 -9.16 12.09 5.06
C PHE A 75 -8.28 12.87 4.06
N ALA A 76 -7.93 14.11 4.39
CA ALA A 76 -7.06 14.95 3.56
C ALA A 76 -5.67 14.32 3.39
N LEU A 77 -5.03 13.85 4.48
CA LEU A 77 -3.72 13.21 4.39
C LEU A 77 -3.74 11.93 3.54
N LEU A 78 -4.79 11.11 3.65
CA LEU A 78 -4.91 9.88 2.86
C LEU A 78 -5.04 10.19 1.36
N ILE A 79 -5.85 11.18 0.99
CA ILE A 79 -6.08 11.54 -0.41
C ILE A 79 -4.89 12.30 -1.00
N ASP A 80 -4.30 13.23 -0.25
CA ASP A 80 -3.23 14.10 -0.77
C ASP A 80 -1.88 13.40 -0.88
N THR A 81 -1.53 12.54 0.09
CA THR A 81 -0.22 11.87 0.10
C THR A 81 -0.26 10.43 -0.38
N GLY A 82 -1.45 9.82 -0.47
CA GLY A 82 -1.60 8.40 -0.81
C GLY A 82 -1.01 7.43 0.22
N MET A 83 -0.79 7.87 1.46
CA MET A 83 -0.25 7.00 2.52
C MET A 83 -1.28 5.95 2.96
N ARG A 84 -0.81 4.82 3.49
CA ARG A 84 -1.70 3.77 3.99
C ARG A 84 -2.31 4.17 5.32
N ALA A 85 -3.51 3.68 5.60
CA ALA A 85 -4.16 3.88 6.90
C ALA A 85 -3.28 3.43 8.08
N SER A 86 -2.51 2.34 7.92
CA SER A 86 -1.58 1.84 8.94
C SER A 86 -0.44 2.83 9.24
N GLU A 87 0.06 3.51 8.22
CA GLU A 87 1.15 4.50 8.34
C GLU A 87 0.63 5.75 9.03
N LEU A 88 -0.56 6.21 8.64
CA LEU A 88 -1.24 7.36 9.25
C LEU A 88 -1.58 7.10 10.73
N CYS A 89 -2.07 5.92 11.08
CA CYS A 89 -2.34 5.54 12.48
C CYS A 89 -1.09 5.57 13.37
N GLY A 90 0.10 5.39 12.78
CA GLY A 90 1.38 5.44 13.50
C GLY A 90 2.04 6.82 13.53
N LEU A 91 1.49 7.80 12.79
CA LEU A 91 2.08 9.13 12.64
C LEU A 91 2.00 9.92 13.95
N ARG A 92 3.12 10.55 14.33
CA ARG A 92 3.18 11.44 15.50
C ARG A 92 3.56 12.86 15.09
N MET A 93 3.17 13.85 15.91
CA MET A 93 3.45 15.27 15.68
C MET A 93 4.92 15.58 15.37
N LYS A 94 5.86 14.87 15.99
CA LYS A 94 7.31 15.03 15.76
C LYS A 94 7.78 14.67 14.34
N GLN A 95 6.96 13.95 13.57
CA GLN A 95 7.23 13.54 12.19
C GLN A 95 6.56 14.46 11.17
N LEU A 96 5.74 15.41 11.62
CA LEU A 96 5.04 16.37 10.77
C LEU A 96 5.85 17.66 10.70
N HIS A 97 6.33 17.96 9.50
CA HIS A 97 7.11 19.16 9.19
C HIS A 97 6.23 20.08 8.33
N LEU A 98 5.23 20.70 8.96
CA LEU A 98 4.18 21.45 8.27
C LEU A 98 4.72 22.66 7.51
N ASP A 99 5.68 23.39 8.08
CA ASP A 99 6.32 24.54 7.42
C ASP A 99 7.05 24.14 6.13
N GLN A 100 7.57 22.92 6.10
CA GLN A 100 8.28 22.34 4.96
C GLN A 100 7.38 21.48 4.06
N GLY A 101 6.13 21.24 4.46
CA GLY A 101 5.15 20.48 3.67
C GLY A 101 5.44 18.98 3.54
N TYR A 102 6.11 18.33 4.51
CA TYR A 102 6.35 16.89 4.46
C TYR A 102 6.09 16.18 5.79
N ALA A 103 5.87 14.86 5.71
CA ALA A 103 5.73 13.99 6.87
C ALA A 103 6.61 12.74 6.72
N ILE A 104 7.18 12.26 7.83
CA ILE A 104 8.02 11.05 7.86
C ILE A 104 7.18 9.88 8.37
N VAL A 105 6.84 8.94 7.48
CA VAL A 105 6.14 7.71 7.82
C VAL A 105 7.08 6.50 7.74
N TYR A 106 6.83 5.50 8.57
CA TYR A 106 7.53 4.23 8.52
C TYR A 106 6.58 3.16 7.98
N GLY A 107 6.93 2.57 6.85
CA GLY A 107 6.20 1.43 6.29
C GLY A 107 6.38 0.18 7.15
N ARG A 108 5.33 -0.63 7.24
CA ARG A 108 5.43 -2.03 7.64
C ARG A 108 5.48 -2.92 6.41
#